data_AF-C0R8D8-F1
#
_entry.id   AF-C0R8D8-F1
#
_cell.length_a   1.000
_cell.length_b   1.000
_cell.length_c   1.000
_cell.angle_alpha   90.00
_cell.angle_beta   90.00
_cell.angle_gamma   90.00
#
_symmetry.space_group_name_H-M   'P 1'
#
loop_
_entity.id
_entity.type
_entity.pdbx_description
1 polymer ?
#
loop_
_entity_poly.entity_id
_entity_poly.type
_entity_poly.pdbx_seq_one_letter_code
_entity_poly.pdbx_strand_id
1 'polypeptide(L)'
;MLNGCNSNDNDTLKNNVKQSKSRVKRDISEEEKPKSKEELLKEKLTEDQKTHLDWLKTALTDDEKFDKFLEYDEDKIKSALDNIKTQLDKCNGNEDGKKYL
;
A
#
# COMPACT_ATOMS: atom_id res chain seq x y z
N MET A 1 18.55 2.68 68.20
CA MET A 1 19.89 2.08 68.33
C MET A 1 20.59 2.24 67.00
N LEU A 2 21.84 2.68 67.08
CA LEU A 2 22.60 3.34 66.04
C LEU A 2 22.86 2.40 64.86
N ASN A 3 22.58 2.91 63.66
CA ASN A 3 23.12 2.41 62.40
C ASN A 3 24.64 2.24 62.55
N GLY A 4 25.07 0.97 62.53
CA GLY A 4 26.46 0.58 62.57
C GLY A 4 27.04 0.46 61.16
N CYS A 5 28.25 1.02 61.05
CA CYS A 5 29.32 0.71 60.10
C CYS A 5 29.25 1.29 58.69
N ASN A 6 29.84 2.49 58.61
CA ASN A 6 30.71 2.94 57.53
C ASN A 6 31.87 1.94 57.30
N SER A 7 32.06 1.49 56.07
CA SER A 7 33.41 1.29 55.52
C SER A 7 33.41 1.76 54.07
N ASN A 8 34.23 2.79 53.89
CA ASN A 8 34.54 3.48 52.66
C ASN A 8 35.51 2.62 51.84
N ASP A 9 35.04 2.07 50.73
CA ASP A 9 35.89 1.66 49.60
C ASP A 9 35.57 2.56 48.40
N ASN A 10 36.36 3.62 48.33
CA ASN A 10 37.01 4.21 47.16
C ASN A 10 36.28 4.13 45.80
N ASP A 11 35.73 5.29 45.42
CA ASP A 11 35.98 6.01 44.17
C ASP A 11 35.76 5.28 42.82
N THR A 12 34.69 5.72 42.16
CA THR A 12 34.72 6.34 40.83
C THR A 12 35.65 5.71 39.80
N LEU A 13 35.08 4.98 38.84
CA LEU A 13 35.00 5.45 37.45
C LEU A 13 34.10 4.54 36.60
N LYS A 14 33.35 5.23 35.75
CA LYS A 14 32.32 4.78 34.82
C LYS A 14 32.87 3.77 33.79
N ASN A 15 31.93 3.15 33.07
CA ASN A 15 32.06 2.51 31.74
C ASN A 15 32.80 1.15 31.62
N ASN A 16 32.16 0.10 32.11
CA ASN A 16 32.10 -1.19 31.40
C ASN A 16 30.66 -1.29 30.81
N VAL A 17 30.34 -1.78 29.61
CA VAL A 17 30.83 -2.94 28.86
C VAL A 17 30.60 -2.66 27.36
N LYS A 18 31.66 -2.63 26.55
CA LYS A 18 31.55 -2.98 25.12
C LYS A 18 31.72 -4.50 25.01
N GLN A 19 30.64 -5.24 24.80
CA GLN A 19 30.68 -6.45 23.97
C GLN A 19 29.27 -6.84 23.47
N SER A 20 28.90 -6.20 22.35
CA SER A 20 28.34 -6.86 21.17
C SER A 20 27.48 -8.12 21.39
N LYS A 21 26.16 -7.97 21.28
CA LYS A 21 25.32 -8.82 20.41
C LYS A 21 24.21 -7.99 19.78
N SER A 22 24.39 -7.75 18.49
CA SER A 22 23.34 -7.42 17.55
C SER A 22 22.17 -8.39 17.71
N ARG A 23 20.96 -7.86 17.95
CA ARG A 23 19.76 -8.28 17.22
C ARG A 23 18.64 -7.30 17.51
N VAL A 24 18.49 -6.36 16.57
CA VAL A 24 17.20 -5.81 16.21
C VAL A 24 16.19 -6.96 16.15
N LYS A 25 15.32 -7.05 17.14
CA LYS A 25 14.03 -7.70 17.02
C LYS A 25 12.98 -6.65 17.28
N ARG A 26 12.90 -5.72 16.33
CA ARG A 26 11.58 -5.22 15.97
C ARG A 26 10.97 -6.43 15.27
N ASP A 27 10.18 -7.23 15.98
CA ASP A 27 9.23 -8.13 15.35
C ASP A 27 8.23 -7.22 14.63
N ILE A 28 8.67 -6.67 13.49
CA ILE A 28 7.80 -6.34 12.38
C ILE A 28 7.33 -7.73 11.95
N SER A 29 6.28 -8.19 12.61
CA SER A 29 5.35 -9.07 11.94
C SER A 29 4.79 -8.20 10.82
N GLU A 30 5.48 -8.18 9.69
CA GLU A 30 4.82 -8.05 8.39
C GLU A 30 3.87 -9.22 8.38
N GLU A 31 2.71 -9.02 9.02
CA GLU A 31 1.50 -9.72 8.67
C GLU A 31 1.45 -9.58 7.16
N GLU A 32 1.77 -10.69 6.47
CA GLU A 32 1.62 -10.81 5.03
C GLU A 32 0.15 -10.52 4.79
N LYS A 33 -0.15 -9.22 4.61
CA LYS A 33 -1.50 -8.73 4.45
C LYS A 33 -2.01 -9.54 3.27
N PRO A 34 -3.07 -10.35 3.46
CA PRO A 34 -3.52 -11.23 2.40
C PRO A 34 -3.68 -10.36 1.16
N LYS A 35 -2.96 -10.71 0.08
CA LYS A 35 -2.95 -9.93 -1.17
C LYS A 35 -4.38 -9.50 -1.45
N SER A 36 -4.61 -8.19 -1.55
CA SER A 36 -5.97 -7.69 -1.73
C SER A 36 -6.55 -8.26 -3.03
N LYS A 37 -7.88 -8.38 -3.13
CA LYS A 37 -8.56 -8.80 -4.37
C LYS A 37 -8.06 -7.96 -5.56
N GLU A 38 -7.78 -6.68 -5.31
CA GLU A 38 -7.17 -5.75 -6.26
C GLU A 38 -5.78 -6.20 -6.76
N GLU A 39 -4.89 -6.63 -5.85
CA GLU A 39 -3.53 -7.04 -6.21
C GLU A 39 -3.53 -8.32 -7.03
N LEU A 40 -4.36 -9.30 -6.62
CA LEU A 40 -4.53 -10.54 -7.37
C LEU A 40 -5.10 -10.29 -8.77
N LEU A 41 -6.06 -9.38 -8.88
CA LEU A 41 -6.61 -8.96 -10.17
C LEU A 41 -5.55 -8.23 -11.00
N LYS A 42 -4.78 -7.31 -10.40
CA LYS A 42 -3.68 -6.59 -11.09
C LYS A 42 -2.67 -7.57 -11.69
N GLU A 43 -2.33 -8.67 -11.04
CA GLU A 43 -1.44 -9.71 -11.62
C GLU A 43 -1.98 -10.34 -12.93
N LYS A 44 -3.30 -10.28 -13.18
CA LYS A 44 -4.00 -10.87 -14.33
C LYS A 44 -4.36 -9.86 -15.42
N LEU A 45 -4.17 -8.57 -15.16
CA LEU A 45 -4.49 -7.47 -16.08
C LEU A 45 -3.26 -7.05 -16.91
N THR A 46 -3.53 -6.54 -18.10
CA THR A 46 -2.52 -5.85 -18.92
C THR A 46 -2.12 -4.51 -18.31
N GLU A 47 -0.99 -3.91 -18.74
CA GLU A 47 -0.54 -2.62 -18.22
C GLU A 47 -1.58 -1.51 -18.43
N ASP A 48 -2.23 -1.46 -19.59
CA ASP A 48 -3.33 -0.52 -19.84
C ASP A 48 -4.49 -0.72 -18.87
N GLN A 49 -4.93 -1.97 -18.68
CA GLN A 49 -6.04 -2.28 -17.77
C GLN A 49 -5.70 -1.94 -16.31
N LYS A 50 -4.45 -2.12 -15.88
CA LYS A 50 -4.00 -1.68 -14.55
C LYS A 50 -4.14 -0.18 -14.37
N THR A 51 -3.72 0.59 -15.37
CA THR A 51 -3.85 2.06 -15.37
C THR A 51 -5.31 2.49 -15.29
N HIS A 52 -6.20 1.86 -16.07
CA HIS A 52 -7.63 2.17 -16.03
C HIS A 52 -8.31 1.73 -14.72
N LEU A 53 -7.85 0.64 -14.11
CA LEU A 53 -8.34 0.20 -12.80
C LEU A 53 -7.97 1.22 -11.72
N ASP A 54 -6.75 1.75 -11.74
CA ASP A 54 -6.27 2.78 -10.81
C ASP A 54 -7.00 4.12 -11.03
N TRP A 55 -7.23 4.48 -12.30
CA TRP A 55 -8.07 5.61 -12.66
C TRP A 55 -9.50 5.45 -12.14
N LEU A 56 -10.11 4.26 -12.29
CA LEU A 56 -11.47 3.99 -11.83
C LEU A 56 -11.57 4.09 -10.30
N LYS A 57 -10.57 3.54 -9.58
CA LYS A 57 -10.47 3.67 -8.12
C LYS A 57 -10.47 5.13 -7.69
N THR A 58 -9.64 5.94 -8.35
CA THR A 58 -9.55 7.38 -8.10
C THR A 58 -10.84 8.12 -8.46
N ALA A 59 -11.49 7.76 -9.57
CA ALA A 59 -12.70 8.41 -10.07
C ALA A 59 -13.94 8.12 -9.18
N LEU A 60 -14.02 6.93 -8.58
CA LEU A 60 -15.13 6.56 -7.73
C LEU A 60 -15.09 7.26 -6.38
N THR A 61 -13.91 7.64 -5.86
CA THR A 61 -13.68 8.27 -4.53
C THR A 61 -14.29 7.51 -3.34
N ASP A 62 -14.81 6.31 -3.57
CA ASP A 62 -15.66 5.53 -2.70
C ASP A 62 -15.15 4.09 -2.76
N ASP A 63 -14.45 3.69 -1.69
CA ASP A 63 -13.79 2.39 -1.60
C ASP A 63 -14.83 1.24 -1.64
N GLU A 64 -16.03 1.42 -1.09
CA GLU A 64 -17.07 0.38 -1.10
C GLU A 64 -17.56 0.06 -2.52
N LYS A 65 -17.72 1.09 -3.37
CA LYS A 65 -18.07 0.89 -4.78
C LYS A 65 -16.95 0.21 -5.56
N PHE A 66 -15.71 0.58 -5.27
CA PHE A 66 -14.56 -0.05 -5.91
C PHE A 66 -14.40 -1.51 -5.46
N ASP A 67 -14.55 -1.81 -4.17
CA ASP A 67 -14.53 -3.17 -3.65
C ASP A 67 -15.62 -4.02 -4.29
N LYS A 68 -16.85 -3.49 -4.43
CA LYS A 68 -17.94 -4.17 -5.14
C LYS A 68 -17.61 -4.43 -6.61
N PHE A 69 -16.87 -3.53 -7.26
CA PHE A 69 -16.39 -3.76 -8.62
C PHE A 69 -15.38 -4.93 -8.68
N LEU A 70 -14.53 -5.09 -7.66
CA LEU A 70 -13.58 -6.20 -7.56
C LEU A 70 -14.24 -7.56 -7.25
N GLU A 71 -15.53 -7.60 -6.91
CA GLU A 71 -16.27 -8.85 -6.68
C GLU A 71 -16.84 -9.49 -7.95
N TYR A 72 -16.79 -8.79 -9.09
CA TYR A 72 -17.23 -9.36 -10.37
C TYR A 72 -16.22 -10.37 -10.93
N ASP A 73 -16.71 -11.19 -11.86
CA ASP A 73 -15.87 -12.12 -12.61
C ASP A 73 -14.73 -11.38 -13.32
N GLU A 74 -13.54 -11.98 -13.34
CA GLU A 74 -12.34 -11.41 -13.98
C GLU A 74 -12.62 -10.97 -15.43
N ASP A 75 -13.36 -11.79 -16.20
CA ASP A 75 -13.71 -11.49 -17.59
C ASP A 75 -14.61 -10.25 -17.72
N LYS A 76 -15.54 -10.06 -16.79
CA LYS A 76 -16.42 -8.87 -16.75
C LYS A 76 -15.63 -7.64 -16.37
N ILE A 77 -14.71 -7.76 -15.41
CA ILE A 77 -13.84 -6.67 -15.01
C ILE A 77 -12.94 -6.26 -16.19
N LYS A 78 -12.29 -7.22 -16.86
CA LYS A 78 -11.47 -6.97 -18.05
C LYS A 78 -12.26 -6.28 -19.17
N SER A 79 -13.47 -6.77 -19.45
CA SER A 79 -14.35 -6.18 -20.46
C SER A 79 -14.77 -4.75 -20.09
N ALA A 80 -15.09 -4.48 -18.82
CA ALA A 80 -15.41 -3.15 -18.35
C ALA A 80 -14.21 -2.18 -18.46
N LEU A 81 -13.01 -2.62 -18.08
CA LEU A 81 -11.78 -1.83 -18.19
C LEU A 81 -11.43 -1.52 -19.65
N ASP A 82 -11.65 -2.45 -20.58
CA ASP A 82 -11.43 -2.24 -22.01
C ASP A 82 -12.46 -1.25 -22.62
N ASN A 83 -13.71 -1.33 -22.16
CA ASN A 83 -14.72 -0.34 -22.52
C ASN A 83 -14.36 1.05 -21.98
N ILE A 84 -13.88 1.15 -20.73
CA ILE A 84 -13.40 2.41 -20.15
C ILE A 84 -12.26 2.98 -21.01
N LYS A 85 -11.26 2.17 -21.37
CA LYS A 85 -10.17 2.57 -22.29
C LYS A 85 -10.74 3.16 -23.57
N THR A 86 -11.65 2.44 -24.23
CA THR A 86 -12.27 2.88 -25.48
C THR A 86 -13.02 4.20 -25.35
N GLN A 87 -13.73 4.43 -24.25
CA GLN A 87 -14.44 5.69 -24.01
C GLN A 87 -13.47 6.85 -23.72
N LEU A 88 -12.39 6.59 -22.98
CA LEU A 88 -11.35 7.59 -22.72
C LEU A 88 -10.60 7.97 -24.01
N ASP A 89 -10.29 6.99 -24.86
CA ASP A 89 -9.69 7.22 -26.17
C ASP A 89 -10.60 8.07 -27.07
N LYS A 90 -11.91 7.79 -27.08
CA LYS A 90 -12.92 8.61 -27.77
C LYS A 90 -13.01 10.04 -27.21
N CYS A 91 -12.85 10.21 -25.91
CA CYS A 91 -12.85 11.52 -25.27
C CYS A 91 -11.61 12.34 -25.64
N ASN A 92 -10.45 11.68 -25.82
CA ASN A 92 -9.22 12.32 -26.27
C ASN A 92 -9.17 12.52 -27.80
N GLY A 93 -9.93 11.72 -28.55
CA GLY A 93 -10.11 11.78 -30.00
C GLY A 93 -11.19 12.76 -30.45
N ASN A 94 -11.01 14.05 -30.15
CA ASN A 94 -11.58 15.22 -30.82
C ASN A 94 -12.69 14.99 -31.90
N GLU A 95 -13.99 15.05 -31.56
CA GLU A 95 -15.08 15.32 -32.53
C GLU A 95 -16.26 16.20 -32.01
N ASP A 96 -16.09 17.03 -30.97
CA ASP A 96 -17.09 18.06 -30.62
C ASP A 96 -16.62 19.50 -30.91
N GLY A 97 -15.41 19.66 -31.45
CA GLY A 97 -14.74 20.96 -31.62
C GLY A 97 -14.79 21.58 -33.01
N LYS A 98 -15.50 20.98 -33.98
CA LYS A 98 -15.56 21.52 -35.36
C LYS A 98 -16.94 21.39 -35.98
N LYS A 99 -17.75 22.46 -35.81
CA LYS A 99 -18.53 23.17 -36.86
C LYS A 99 -19.85 23.69 -36.32
N TYR A 100 -19.83 24.90 -35.77
CA TYR A 100 -20.90 25.85 -36.06
C TYR A 100 -20.24 27.00 -36.81
N LEU A 101 -20.60 27.09 -38.09
CA LEU A 101 -20.21 28.12 -39.05
C LEU A 101 -20.96 29.42 -38.72
#